data_AF-A0A1G1JUZ8-F1
#
_entry.id   AF-A0A1G1JUZ8-F1
#
_cell.length_a   1.000
_cell.length_b   1.000
_cell.length_c   1.000
_cell.angle_alpha   90.00
_cell.angle_beta   90.00
_cell.angle_gamma   90.00
#
_symmetry.space_group_name_H-M   'P 1'
#
loop_
_entity.id
_entity.type
_entity.pdbx_description
1 polymer ?
#
loop_
_entity_poly.entity_id
_entity_poly.type
_entity_poly.pdbx_seq_one_letter_code
_entity_poly.pdbx_strand_id
1 'polypeptide(L)'
;MELVRKTGIPQPNVSKIERGKQDLTVSTLLKICSALEAHPSELFACEAKPLRKREVLFSRSLVERIARAVVHGKNGLSPRWRRIARWIREVLPQSAKTRPKQKNLHQAWMALKHELRNEEIKILFERIEDEKGRSS
;
A
#
# COMPACT_ATOMS: atom_id res chain seq x y z
N MET A 1 -3.53 -19.98 -29.39
CA MET A 1 -4.06 -19.26 -30.57
C MET A 1 -5.47 -18.71 -30.35
N GLU A 2 -6.32 -19.38 -29.56
CA GLU A 2 -7.72 -18.98 -29.35
C GLU A 2 -7.89 -17.63 -28.64
N LEU A 3 -7.09 -17.34 -27.61
CA LEU A 3 -7.17 -16.09 -26.85
C LEU A 3 -6.84 -14.84 -27.68
N VAL A 4 -5.87 -14.95 -28.60
CA VAL A 4 -5.50 -13.86 -29.53
C VAL A 4 -6.69 -13.49 -30.42
N ARG A 5 -7.39 -14.50 -30.93
CA ARG A 5 -8.58 -14.30 -31.78
C ARG A 5 -9.74 -13.67 -31.01
N LYS A 6 -9.95 -14.07 -29.76
CA LYS A 6 -11.05 -13.57 -28.92
C LYS A 6 -10.79 -12.19 -28.33
N THR A 7 -9.53 -11.83 -28.06
CA THR A 7 -9.17 -10.56 -27.41
C THR A 7 -8.74 -9.45 -28.38
N GLY A 8 -8.34 -9.81 -29.60
CA GLY A 8 -7.70 -8.88 -30.55
C GLY A 8 -6.32 -8.40 -30.11
N ILE A 9 -5.73 -9.01 -29.08
CA ILE A 9 -4.39 -8.68 -28.58
C ILE A 9 -3.37 -9.47 -29.40
N PRO A 10 -2.34 -8.83 -29.99
CA PRO A 10 -1.30 -9.53 -30.74
C PRO A 10 -0.64 -10.64 -29.91
N GLN A 11 -0.39 -11.80 -30.52
CA GLN A 11 0.23 -12.96 -29.87
C GLN A 11 1.51 -12.64 -29.07
N PRO A 12 2.44 -11.80 -29.56
CA PRO A 12 3.63 -11.45 -28.78
C PRO A 12 3.29 -10.75 -27.46
N ASN A 13 2.22 -9.96 -27.44
CA ASN A 13 1.78 -9.24 -26.26
C ASN A 13 1.09 -10.20 -25.29
N VAL A 14 0.21 -11.10 -25.77
CA VAL A 14 -0.38 -12.16 -24.93
C VAL A 14 0.71 -12.99 -24.24
N SER A 15 1.74 -13.39 -24.97
CA SER A 15 2.87 -14.13 -24.40
C SER A 15 3.68 -13.33 -23.37
N LYS A 16 3.81 -12.01 -23.54
CA LYS A 16 4.46 -11.16 -22.53
C LYS A 16 3.61 -11.01 -21.27
N ILE A 17 2.30 -10.89 -21.46
CA ILE A 17 1.30 -10.80 -20.39
C ILE A 17 1.33 -12.07 -19.53
N GLU A 18 1.25 -13.24 -20.16
CA GLU A 18 1.30 -14.55 -19.47
C GLU A 18 2.60 -14.74 -18.67
N ARG A 19 3.71 -14.17 -19.15
CA ARG A 19 5.02 -14.23 -18.47
C ARG A 19 5.23 -13.12 -17.43
N GLY A 20 4.24 -12.26 -17.19
CA GLY A 20 4.35 -11.11 -16.29
C GLY A 20 5.36 -10.04 -16.74
N LYS A 21 5.69 -10.01 -18.05
CA LYS A 21 6.70 -9.09 -18.64
C LYS A 21 6.10 -7.85 -19.28
N GLN A 22 4.81 -7.60 -19.06
CA GLN A 22 4.10 -6.45 -19.63
C GLN A 22 3.07 -5.92 -18.64
N ASP A 23 3.15 -4.63 -18.35
CA ASP A 23 2.13 -3.92 -17.60
C ASP A 23 0.83 -3.85 -18.42
N LEU A 24 -0.29 -4.09 -17.74
CA LEU A 24 -1.61 -4.13 -18.34
C LEU A 24 -2.44 -2.94 -17.88
N THR A 25 -3.17 -2.35 -18.82
CA THR A 25 -4.25 -1.42 -18.48
C THR A 25 -5.48 -2.19 -17.98
N VAL A 26 -6.29 -1.55 -17.15
CA VAL A 26 -7.58 -2.10 -16.70
C VAL A 26 -8.48 -2.45 -17.90
N SER A 27 -8.46 -1.62 -18.95
CA SER A 27 -9.20 -1.89 -20.18
C SER A 27 -8.75 -3.16 -20.89
N THR A 28 -7.44 -3.46 -20.90
CA THR A 28 -6.91 -4.69 -21.50
C THR A 28 -7.31 -5.91 -20.67
N LEU A 29 -7.28 -5.77 -19.35
CA LEU A 29 -7.68 -6.80 -18.40
C LEU A 29 -9.17 -7.17 -18.58
N LEU A 30 -10.05 -6.17 -18.71
CA LEU A 30 -11.48 -6.38 -18.99
C LEU A 30 -11.74 -7.06 -20.34
N LYS A 31 -10.97 -6.72 -21.39
CA LYS A 31 -11.07 -7.40 -22.70
C LYS A 31 -10.70 -8.88 -22.60
N ILE A 32 -9.68 -9.21 -21.80
CA ILE A 32 -9.29 -10.60 -21.55
C ILE A 32 -10.40 -11.33 -20.79
N CYS A 33 -10.98 -10.72 -19.74
CA CYS A 33 -12.11 -11.30 -19.01
C CYS A 33 -13.30 -11.60 -19.94
N SER A 34 -13.68 -10.62 -20.76
CA SER A 34 -14.80 -10.77 -21.71
C SER A 34 -14.54 -11.86 -22.74
N ALA A 35 -13.31 -11.99 -23.23
CA ALA A 35 -12.93 -13.04 -24.17
C ALA A 35 -12.91 -14.45 -23.55
N LEU A 36 -12.71 -14.53 -22.24
CA LEU A 36 -12.69 -15.76 -21.46
C LEU A 36 -14.06 -16.08 -20.84
N GLU A 37 -15.08 -15.24 -21.07
CA GLU A 37 -16.39 -15.34 -20.43
C GLU A 37 -16.31 -15.42 -18.89
N ALA A 38 -15.26 -14.82 -18.32
CA ALA A 38 -15.00 -14.83 -16.88
C ALA A 38 -15.35 -13.47 -16.28
N HIS A 39 -15.94 -13.47 -15.09
CA HIS A 39 -16.12 -12.22 -14.35
C HIS A 39 -14.74 -11.73 -13.84
N PRO A 40 -14.43 -10.42 -13.89
CA PRO A 40 -13.12 -9.91 -13.46
C PRO A 40 -12.71 -10.32 -12.04
N SER A 41 -13.67 -10.54 -11.14
CA SER A 41 -13.40 -11.04 -9.78
C SER A 41 -12.75 -12.43 -9.76
N GLU A 42 -13.01 -13.27 -10.76
CA GLU A 42 -12.46 -14.63 -10.84
C GLU A 42 -10.97 -14.63 -11.14
N LEU A 43 -10.47 -13.66 -11.93
CA LEU A 43 -9.03 -13.48 -12.14
C LEU A 43 -8.27 -13.14 -10.85
N PHE A 44 -8.94 -12.45 -9.93
CA PHE A 44 -8.37 -12.08 -8.62
C PHE A 44 -8.67 -13.10 -7.53
N ALA A 45 -9.47 -14.13 -7.82
CA ALA A 45 -9.82 -15.18 -6.87
C ALA A 45 -8.72 -16.24 -6.73
N CYS A 46 -7.84 -16.39 -7.73
CA CYS A 46 -6.68 -17.28 -7.63
C CYS A 46 -5.60 -16.65 -6.73
N GLU A 47 -5.41 -17.27 -5.56
CA GLU A 47 -4.40 -16.93 -4.56
C GLU A 47 -4.52 -15.58 -3.86
N ALA A 48 -5.74 -15.22 -3.43
CA ALA A 48 -5.82 -14.60 -2.12
C ALA A 48 -5.39 -15.64 -1.08
N LYS A 49 -4.08 -15.90 -0.95
CA LYS A 49 -3.54 -16.58 0.24
C LYS A 49 -4.22 -15.89 1.41
N PRO A 50 -4.96 -16.61 2.29
CA PRO A 50 -5.55 -15.96 3.44
C PRO A 50 -4.40 -15.24 4.10
N LEU A 51 -4.48 -13.90 4.15
CA LEU A 51 -3.43 -13.08 4.75
C LEU A 51 -3.20 -13.74 6.10
N ARG A 52 -2.06 -14.44 6.25
CA ARG A 52 -1.71 -15.16 7.49
C ARG A 52 -2.11 -14.19 8.58
N LYS A 53 -3.04 -14.57 9.47
CA LYS A 53 -3.51 -13.69 10.55
C LYS A 53 -2.25 -13.14 11.19
N ARG A 54 -1.86 -11.94 10.75
CA ARG A 54 -0.58 -11.36 11.10
C ARG A 54 -0.85 -11.00 12.53
N GLU A 55 -0.22 -11.75 13.45
CA GLU A 55 -0.43 -11.57 14.88
C GLU A 55 -0.54 -10.08 15.15
N VAL A 56 -1.54 -9.70 15.94
CA VAL A 56 -1.88 -8.31 16.23
C VAL A 56 -0.70 -7.68 16.97
N LEU A 57 0.32 -7.26 16.20
CA LEU A 57 1.53 -6.59 16.68
C LEU A 57 1.22 -5.14 17.06
N PHE A 58 0.00 -4.69 16.79
CA PHE A 58 -0.51 -3.36 17.06
C PHE A 58 -1.09 -3.27 18.48
N SER A 59 -0.23 -3.44 19.48
CA SER A 59 -0.62 -3.13 20.86
C SER A 59 -0.80 -1.62 21.03
N ARG A 60 -1.71 -1.21 21.91
CA ARG A 60 -1.95 0.22 22.24
C ARG A 60 -0.65 0.94 22.63
N SER A 61 0.21 0.27 23.40
CA SER A 61 1.50 0.81 23.82
C SER A 61 2.47 1.06 22.66
N LEU A 62 2.43 0.23 21.61
CA LEU A 62 3.23 0.44 20.41
C LEU A 62 2.71 1.64 19.61
N VAL A 63 1.40 1.76 19.43
CA VAL A 63 0.77 2.88 18.73
C VAL A 63 1.16 4.21 19.39
N GLU A 64 1.09 4.29 20.71
CA GLU A 64 1.50 5.48 21.46
C GLU A 64 3.00 5.78 21.38
N ARG A 65 3.84 4.75 21.28
CA ARG A 65 5.28 4.94 21.07
C ARG A 65 5.58 5.46 19.67
N ILE A 66 4.87 4.98 18.65
CA ILE A 66 5.02 5.46 17.28
C ILE A 66 4.52 6.89 17.16
N ALA A 67 3.33 7.21 17.71
CA ALA A 67 2.78 8.55 17.68
C ALA A 67 3.72 9.58 18.32
N ARG A 68 4.22 9.28 19.54
CA ARG A 68 5.21 10.13 20.22
C ARG A 68 6.52 10.25 19.46
N ALA A 69 6.98 9.18 18.82
CA ALA A 69 8.18 9.23 17.99
C ALA A 69 7.96 10.10 16.75
N VAL A 70 6.79 10.03 16.12
CA VAL A 70 6.44 10.85 14.94
C VAL A 70 6.41 12.33 15.30
N VAL A 71 5.72 12.70 16.39
CA VAL A 71 5.51 14.10 16.82
C VAL A 71 6.76 14.69 17.47
N HIS A 72 7.38 14.01 18.44
CA HIS A 72 8.47 14.56 19.25
C HIS A 72 9.87 14.12 18.81
N GLY A 73 9.99 13.27 17.79
CA GLY A 73 11.30 12.79 17.34
C GLY A 73 12.01 11.82 18.29
N LYS A 74 11.34 11.29 19.33
CA LYS A 74 11.99 10.47 20.37
C LYS A 74 12.44 9.10 19.86
N ASN A 75 13.65 8.71 20.27
CA ASN A 75 14.32 7.46 19.90
C ASN A 75 14.04 6.36 20.92
N GLY A 76 13.10 5.48 20.60
CA GLY A 76 12.84 4.25 21.36
C GLY A 76 12.19 3.16 20.53
N LEU A 77 12.22 3.29 19.20
CA LEU A 77 11.58 2.36 18.27
C LEU A 77 12.60 1.37 17.71
N SER A 78 12.15 0.13 17.50
CA SER A 78 12.91 -0.86 16.75
C SER A 78 13.17 -0.36 15.31
N PRO A 79 14.19 -0.90 14.61
CA PRO A 79 14.54 -0.46 13.26
C PRO A 79 13.35 -0.46 12.28
N ARG A 80 12.45 -1.44 12.41
CA ARG A 80 11.22 -1.53 11.61
C ARG A 80 10.30 -0.33 11.86
N TRP A 81 9.94 -0.06 13.11
CA TRP A 81 9.02 1.01 13.47
C TRP A 81 9.59 2.41 13.24
N ARG A 82 10.91 2.56 13.27
CA ARG A 82 11.60 3.80 12.90
C ARG A 82 11.42 4.15 11.41
N ARG A 83 11.46 3.14 10.52
CA ARG A 83 11.17 3.34 9.09
C ARG A 83 9.72 3.76 8.87
N ILE A 84 8.79 3.09 9.54
CA ILE A 84 7.36 3.42 9.49
C ILE A 84 7.12 4.87 9.96
N ALA A 85 7.68 5.26 11.10
CA ALA A 85 7.57 6.63 11.61
C ALA A 85 8.14 7.68 10.62
N ARG A 86 9.21 7.34 9.89
CA ARG A 86 9.78 8.21 8.84
C ARG A 86 8.80 8.40 7.69
N TRP A 87 8.25 7.32 7.13
CA TRP A 87 7.25 7.41 6.05
C TRP A 87 6.01 8.17 6.51
N ILE A 88 5.58 8.00 7.75
CA ILE A 88 4.45 8.76 8.29
C ILE A 88 4.76 10.26 8.36
N ARG A 89 5.98 10.67 8.76
CA ARG A 89 6.36 12.10 8.72
C ARG A 89 6.43 12.66 7.30
N GLU A 90 6.74 11.83 6.31
CA GLU A 90 6.75 12.22 4.90
C GLU A 90 5.33 12.34 4.33
N VAL A 91 4.36 11.57 4.83
CA VAL A 91 2.95 11.66 4.41
C VAL A 91 2.19 12.74 5.17
N LEU A 92 2.46 12.86 6.48
CA LEU A 92 1.89 13.86 7.39
C LEU A 92 2.99 14.82 7.85
N PRO A 93 3.30 15.86 7.05
CA PRO A 93 4.28 16.85 7.44
C PRO A 93 3.85 17.52 8.76
N GLN A 94 4.76 17.52 9.73
CA GLN A 94 4.52 18.08 11.08
C GLN A 94 4.69 19.60 11.13
N SER A 95 5.28 20.19 10.08
CA SER A 95 5.51 21.63 9.95
C SER A 95 5.43 22.04 8.49
N ALA A 96 4.89 23.23 8.23
CA ALA A 96 4.81 23.84 6.89
C ALA A 96 6.19 23.99 6.21
N LYS A 97 7.29 23.95 6.98
CA LYS A 97 8.66 24.05 6.48
C LYS A 97 9.16 22.78 5.78
N THR A 98 8.53 21.63 6.01
CA THR A 98 8.89 20.35 5.39
C THR A 98 7.78 19.93 4.44
N ARG A 99 7.71 20.54 3.25
CA ARG A 99 6.85 20.03 2.18
C ARG A 99 7.64 18.97 1.38
N PRO A 100 7.28 17.69 1.48
CA PRO A 100 7.96 16.66 0.70
C PRO A 100 7.61 16.79 -0.78
N LYS A 101 8.55 16.44 -1.66
CA LYS A 101 8.29 16.33 -3.10
C LYS A 101 7.22 15.27 -3.34
N GLN A 102 6.27 15.54 -4.24
CA GLN A 102 5.12 14.66 -4.53
C GLN A 102 5.51 13.21 -4.84
N LYS A 103 6.66 12.99 -5.50
CA LYS A 103 7.23 11.65 -5.77
C LYS A 103 7.56 10.87 -4.49
N ASN A 104 8.07 11.55 -3.46
CA ASN A 104 8.43 10.93 -2.18
C ASN A 104 7.18 10.57 -1.38
N LEU A 105 6.13 11.38 -1.47
CA LEU A 105 4.85 11.12 -0.80
C LEU A 105 4.21 9.84 -1.33
N HIS A 106 4.18 9.66 -2.66
CA HIS A 106 3.64 8.44 -3.27
C HIS A 106 4.43 7.19 -2.87
N GLN A 107 5.76 7.27 -2.86
CA GLN A 107 6.62 6.17 -2.44
C GLN A 107 6.45 5.83 -0.95
N ALA A 108 6.40 6.83 -0.08
CA ALA A 108 6.16 6.65 1.35
C ALA A 108 4.77 6.03 1.61
N TRP A 109 3.75 6.44 0.86
CA TRP A 109 2.40 5.90 0.95
C TRP A 109 2.32 4.43 0.50
N MET A 110 2.98 4.09 -0.61
CA MET A 110 3.07 2.70 -1.07
C MET A 110 3.83 1.81 -0.09
N ALA A 111 4.93 2.31 0.48
CA ALA A 111 5.70 1.60 1.49
C ALA A 111 4.88 1.36 2.78
N LEU A 112 4.07 2.35 3.20
CA LEU A 112 3.16 2.20 4.33
C LEU A 112 2.09 1.14 4.07
N LYS A 113 1.44 1.18 2.90
CA LYS A 113 0.42 0.19 2.51
C LYS A 113 0.98 -1.23 2.37
N HIS A 114 2.26 -1.36 2.05
CA HIS A 114 2.92 -2.66 2.00
C HIS A 114 3.22 -3.20 3.41
N GLU A 115 3.53 -2.33 4.37
CA GLU A 115 3.93 -2.74 5.72
C GLU A 115 2.77 -2.84 6.71
N LEU A 116 1.74 -2.02 6.55
CA LEU A 116 0.59 -1.87 7.44
C LEU A 116 -0.73 -2.03 6.70
N ARG A 117 -1.74 -2.54 7.40
CA ARG A 117 -3.12 -2.56 6.92
C ARG A 117 -3.73 -1.16 6.97
N ASN A 118 -4.77 -0.94 6.18
CA ASN A 118 -5.46 0.36 6.15
C ASN A 118 -6.03 0.74 7.53
N GLU A 119 -6.53 -0.23 8.30
CA GLU A 119 -7.03 0.00 9.66
C GLU A 119 -5.91 0.46 10.61
N GLU A 120 -4.72 -0.15 10.50
CA GLU A 120 -3.55 0.19 11.31
C GLU A 120 -3.01 1.58 10.97
N ILE A 121 -3.03 1.94 9.68
CA ILE A 121 -2.68 3.29 9.22
C ILE A 121 -3.67 4.31 9.79
N LYS A 122 -4.98 4.02 9.75
CA LYS A 122 -6.02 4.89 10.28
C LYS A 122 -5.85 5.13 11.78
N ILE A 123 -5.67 4.06 12.57
CA ILE A 123 -5.44 4.14 14.03
C ILE A 123 -4.19 4.98 14.34
N LEU A 124 -3.10 4.80 13.58
CA LEU A 124 -1.90 5.62 13.79
C LEU A 124 -2.14 7.09 13.48
N PHE A 125 -2.87 7.40 12.41
CA PHE A 125 -3.13 8.77 12.00
C PHE A 125 -3.98 9.49 13.04
N GLU A 126 -5.09 8.89 13.46
CA GLU A 126 -5.93 9.41 14.55
C GLU A 126 -5.09 9.66 15.82
N ARG A 127 -4.25 8.69 16.20
CA ARG A 127 -3.45 8.84 17.42
C ARG A 127 -2.33 9.88 17.32
N ILE A 128 -1.79 10.12 16.12
CA ILE A 128 -0.81 11.17 15.88
C ILE A 128 -1.46 12.54 15.93
N GLU A 129 -2.67 12.69 15.40
CA GLU A 129 -3.45 13.93 15.50
C GLU A 129 -3.81 14.26 16.94
N ASP A 130 -4.27 13.28 17.72
CA ASP A 130 -4.47 13.40 19.17
C ASP A 130 -3.23 13.94 19.89
N GLU A 131 -2.06 13.36 19.60
CA GLU A 131 -0.80 13.71 20.27
C GLU A 131 -0.31 15.10 19.85
N LYS A 132 -0.54 15.51 18.60
CA LYS A 132 -0.29 16.89 18.15
C LYS A 132 -1.16 17.91 18.89
N GLY A 133 -2.45 17.61 19.06
CA GLY A 133 -3.39 18.48 19.76
C GLY A 133 -3.05 18.66 21.25
N ARG A 134 -2.39 17.67 21.87
CA ARG A 134 -1.87 17.76 23.25
C ARG A 134 -0.56 18.51 23.39
N SER A 135 0.17 18.70 22.29
CA SER A 135 1.50 19.31 22.25
C SER A 135 1.50 20.75 21.71
N SER A 136 0.32 21.25 21.31
CA SER A 136 0.08 22.63 20.88
C SER A 136 -0.49 23.43 22.04
#